data_AF-A0A419J538-F1
#
_entry.id   AF-A0A419J538-F1
#
_cell.length_a   1.000
_cell.length_b   1.000
_cell.length_c   1.000
_cell.angle_alpha   90.00
_cell.angle_beta   90.00
_cell.angle_gamma   90.00
#
_symmetry.space_group_name_H-M   'P 1'
#
loop_
_entity.id
_entity.type
_entity.pdbx_description
1 polymer ?
#
loop_
_entity_poly.entity_id
_entity_poly.type
_entity_poly.pdbx_seq_one_letter_code
_entity_poly.pdbx_strand_id
1 'polypeptide(L)'
;MPHFGLIDNSLGPEEYALQRARLHIRGGKRRLRQGKISAGLVTLYDAAVFALDWYIASPERRSKLCIKEGEDLKDDRTVFEVLKRSGVIDRSFDYDLFNKLIEKSLEQELPDYDYRDILDNFESLMTGLGVMPFDESGLPPEDPSTF
;
A
#
# COMPACT_ATOMS: atom_id res chain seq x y z
N MET A 1 -0.73 15.06 7.02
CA MET A 1 -0.91 14.03 5.96
C MET A 1 -0.19 14.48 4.70
N PRO A 2 0.74 13.68 4.14
CA PRO A 2 1.62 14.05 3.04
C PRO A 2 0.94 14.48 1.72
N HIS A 3 -0.34 14.15 1.51
CA HIS A 3 -1.05 14.41 0.24
C HIS A 3 -2.28 15.31 0.39
N PHE A 4 -2.37 16.09 1.47
CA PHE A 4 -3.48 17.02 1.68
C PHE A 4 -3.52 18.04 0.54
N GLY A 5 -4.61 18.05 -0.26
CA GLY A 5 -4.80 18.94 -1.40
C GLY A 5 -4.29 18.43 -2.76
N LEU A 6 -3.62 17.27 -2.83
CA LEU A 6 -3.18 16.66 -4.11
C LEU A 6 -4.25 15.79 -4.78
N ILE A 7 -5.28 15.40 -4.03
CA ILE A 7 -6.31 14.48 -4.46
C ILE A 7 -7.62 15.24 -4.59
N ASP A 8 -8.31 15.00 -5.70
CA ASP A 8 -9.61 15.59 -5.94
C ASP A 8 -10.63 15.03 -4.94
N ASN A 9 -11.27 15.92 -4.18
CA ASN A 9 -12.27 15.57 -3.17
C ASN A 9 -13.58 15.06 -3.79
N SER A 10 -13.73 15.14 -5.12
CA SER A 10 -14.87 14.62 -5.86
C SER A 10 -14.76 13.14 -6.22
N LEU A 11 -13.57 12.53 -6.04
CA LEU A 11 -13.35 11.11 -6.35
C LEU A 11 -14.23 10.19 -5.49
N GLY A 12 -14.72 9.12 -6.12
CA GLY A 12 -15.35 8.03 -5.39
C GLY A 12 -14.35 7.30 -4.48
N PRO A 13 -14.83 6.53 -3.50
CA PRO A 13 -13.97 5.83 -2.55
C PRO A 13 -12.95 4.89 -3.22
N GLU A 14 -13.33 4.27 -4.34
CA GLU A 14 -12.43 3.43 -5.14
C GLU A 14 -11.30 4.24 -5.79
N GLU A 15 -11.63 5.29 -6.54
CA GLU A 15 -10.66 6.11 -7.25
C GLU A 15 -9.72 6.85 -6.28
N TYR A 16 -10.28 7.33 -5.16
CA TYR A 16 -9.52 7.95 -4.08
C TYR A 16 -8.46 6.98 -3.52
N ALA A 17 -8.88 5.78 -3.13
CA ALA A 17 -7.98 4.77 -2.55
C ALA A 17 -6.89 4.35 -3.56
N LEU A 18 -7.24 4.15 -4.83
CA LEU A 18 -6.27 3.82 -5.88
C LEU A 18 -5.24 4.94 -6.08
N GLN A 19 -5.69 6.19 -6.15
CA GLN A 19 -4.78 7.32 -6.34
C GLN A 19 -3.86 7.49 -5.14
N ARG A 20 -4.36 7.32 -3.91
CA ARG A 20 -3.55 7.31 -2.67
C ARG A 20 -2.49 6.23 -2.70
N ALA A 21 -2.87 5.00 -3.03
CA ALA A 21 -1.93 3.89 -3.11
C ALA A 21 -0.79 4.20 -4.07
N ARG A 22 -1.11 4.66 -5.29
CA ARG A 22 -0.11 5.00 -6.32
C ARG A 22 0.80 6.17 -5.93
N LEU A 23 0.26 7.22 -5.33
CA LEU A 23 1.04 8.36 -4.82
C LEU A 23 2.03 7.91 -3.73
N HIS A 24 1.57 7.06 -2.81
CA HIS A 24 2.42 6.53 -1.75
C HIS A 24 3.47 5.54 -2.28
N ILE A 25 3.17 4.72 -3.29
CA ILE A 25 4.19 3.88 -3.95
C ILE A 25 5.31 4.76 -4.52
N ARG A 26 4.95 5.77 -5.30
CA ARG A 26 5.94 6.71 -5.89
C ARG A 26 6.77 7.40 -4.80
N GLY A 27 6.09 7.94 -3.79
CA GLY A 27 6.73 8.62 -2.67
C GLY A 27 7.61 7.72 -1.81
N GLY A 28 7.19 6.48 -1.56
CA GLY A 28 7.94 5.49 -0.78
C GLY A 28 9.21 5.07 -1.52
N LYS A 29 9.09 4.70 -2.79
CA LYS A 29 10.25 4.36 -3.65
C LYS A 29 11.24 5.51 -3.76
N ARG A 30 10.76 6.77 -3.87
CA ARG A 30 11.63 7.96 -3.87
C ARG A 30 12.43 8.09 -2.57
N ARG A 31 11.78 7.93 -1.42
CA ARG A 31 12.44 8.01 -0.09
C ARG A 31 13.50 6.93 0.09
N LEU A 32 13.19 5.69 -0.30
CA LEU A 32 14.14 4.58 -0.24
C LEU A 32 15.41 4.87 -1.08
N ARG A 33 15.27 5.42 -2.28
CA ARG A 33 16.41 5.85 -3.11
C ARG A 33 17.25 6.98 -2.50
N GLN A 34 16.66 7.79 -1.64
CA GLN A 34 17.35 8.88 -0.93
C GLN A 34 17.99 8.43 0.39
N GLY A 35 17.94 7.13 0.73
CA GLY A 35 18.42 6.62 2.01
C GLY A 35 17.51 6.93 3.20
N LYS A 36 16.32 7.50 2.97
CA LYS A 36 15.29 7.74 4.00
C LYS A 36 14.51 6.45 4.25
N ILE A 37 15.18 5.42 4.78
CA ILE A 37 14.68 4.04 4.76
C ILE A 37 13.39 3.87 5.57
N SER A 38 13.39 4.24 6.85
CA SER A 38 12.23 4.10 7.72
C SER A 38 11.01 4.86 7.15
N ALA A 39 11.20 6.11 6.73
CA ALA A 39 10.15 6.91 6.11
C ALA A 39 9.64 6.29 4.80
N GLY A 40 10.53 5.70 3.99
CA GLY A 40 10.18 4.99 2.77
C GLY A 40 9.30 3.78 3.06
N LEU A 41 9.69 2.93 4.01
CA LEU A 41 8.95 1.73 4.42
C LEU A 41 7.56 2.08 4.96
N VAL A 42 7.46 3.07 5.85
CA VAL A 42 6.16 3.54 6.39
C VAL A 42 5.26 4.07 5.26
N THR A 43 5.82 4.80 4.29
CA THR A 43 5.05 5.28 3.14
C THR A 43 4.55 4.12 2.27
N LEU A 44 5.34 3.06 2.11
CA LEU A 44 4.89 1.86 1.39
C LEU A 44 3.82 1.08 2.18
N TYR A 45 3.87 1.09 3.51
CA TYR A 45 2.78 0.53 4.32
C TYR A 45 1.47 1.27 4.08
N ASP A 46 1.47 2.60 4.12
CA ASP A 46 0.30 3.40 3.76
C ASP A 46 -0.23 3.02 2.37
N ALA A 47 0.66 2.83 1.39
CA ALA A 47 0.26 2.38 0.05
C ALA A 47 -0.44 1.01 0.08
N ALA A 48 0.06 0.05 0.87
CA ALA A 48 -0.56 -1.26 1.00
C ALA A 48 -1.97 -1.15 1.58
N VAL A 49 -2.16 -0.37 2.65
CA VAL A 49 -3.47 -0.15 3.27
C VAL A 49 -4.46 0.43 2.25
N PHE A 50 -4.08 1.48 1.51
CA PHE A 50 -4.96 2.05 0.49
C PHE A 50 -5.21 1.09 -0.70
N ALA A 51 -4.27 0.20 -1.02
CA ALA A 51 -4.47 -0.82 -2.04
C ALA A 51 -5.50 -1.88 -1.61
N LEU A 52 -5.47 -2.29 -0.33
CA LEU A 52 -6.46 -3.19 0.25
C LEU A 52 -7.85 -2.55 0.25
N ASP A 53 -7.94 -1.30 0.72
CA ASP A 53 -9.18 -0.50 0.70
C ASP A 53 -9.74 -0.36 -0.71
N TRP A 54 -8.90 -0.03 -1.69
CA TRP A 54 -9.30 0.07 -3.08
C TRP A 54 -9.87 -1.24 -3.60
N TYR A 55 -9.26 -2.39 -3.24
CA TYR A 55 -9.75 -3.67 -3.71
C TYR A 55 -11.16 -3.95 -3.20
N ILE A 56 -11.41 -3.74 -1.90
CA ILE A 56 -12.70 -4.03 -1.26
C ILE A 56 -13.77 -2.95 -1.51
N ALA A 57 -13.38 -1.74 -1.93
CA ALA A 57 -14.30 -0.66 -2.26
C ALA A 57 -15.17 -0.97 -3.49
N SER A 58 -14.68 -1.79 -4.43
CA SER A 58 -15.45 -2.22 -5.60
C SER A 58 -16.44 -3.32 -5.25
N PRO A 59 -17.76 -3.13 -5.45
CA PRO A 59 -18.75 -4.19 -5.24
C PRO A 59 -18.47 -5.42 -6.10
N GLU A 60 -17.98 -5.22 -7.32
CA GLU A 60 -17.68 -6.31 -8.25
C GLU A 60 -16.51 -7.16 -7.74
N ARG A 61 -15.39 -6.55 -7.34
CA ARG A 61 -14.24 -7.29 -6.79
C ARG A 61 -14.58 -7.92 -5.46
N ARG A 62 -15.29 -7.20 -4.60
CA ARG A 62 -15.73 -7.68 -3.28
C ARG A 62 -16.65 -8.90 -3.37
N SER A 63 -17.52 -8.97 -4.38
CA SER A 63 -18.43 -10.11 -4.57
C SER A 63 -17.71 -11.45 -4.83
N LYS A 64 -16.45 -11.38 -5.30
CA LYS A 64 -15.61 -12.55 -5.59
C LYS A 64 -14.80 -13.01 -4.37
N LEU A 65 -14.89 -12.31 -3.23
CA LEU A 65 -14.14 -12.63 -2.03
C LEU A 65 -14.83 -13.71 -1.19
N CYS A 66 -14.04 -14.65 -0.69
CA CYS A 66 -14.48 -15.67 0.26
C CYS A 66 -14.52 -15.10 1.68
N ILE A 67 -15.42 -14.15 1.95
CA ILE A 67 -15.61 -13.51 3.27
C ILE A 67 -16.39 -14.45 4.19
N LYS A 68 -15.90 -14.67 5.41
CA LYS A 68 -16.56 -15.48 6.45
C LYS A 68 -17.42 -14.60 7.36
N GLU A 69 -18.40 -15.23 8.01
CA GLU A 69 -19.23 -14.56 9.02
C GLU A 69 -18.35 -14.00 10.16
N GLY A 70 -18.60 -12.75 10.54
CA GLY A 70 -17.89 -12.07 11.63
C GLY A 70 -16.56 -11.41 11.26
N GLU A 71 -16.08 -11.52 10.02
CA GLU A 71 -14.86 -10.82 9.58
C GLU A 71 -15.09 -9.31 9.41
N ASP A 72 -14.21 -8.50 10.02
CA ASP A 72 -14.25 -7.04 9.92
C ASP A 72 -13.37 -6.55 8.76
N LEU A 73 -13.99 -6.06 7.69
CA LEU A 73 -13.28 -5.51 6.54
C LEU A 73 -12.75 -4.10 6.76
N LYS A 74 -12.85 -3.55 7.97
CA LYS A 74 -12.13 -2.33 8.37
C LYS A 74 -10.73 -2.63 8.93
N ASP A 75 -10.46 -3.88 9.27
CA ASP A 75 -9.15 -4.34 9.72
C ASP A 75 -8.32 -4.79 8.50
N ASP A 76 -7.22 -4.10 8.25
CA ASP A 76 -6.34 -4.33 7.09
C ASP A 76 -5.76 -5.74 7.08
N ARG A 77 -5.39 -6.27 8.26
CA ARG A 77 -4.96 -7.66 8.44
C ARG A 77 -6.05 -8.65 8.02
N THR A 78 -7.29 -8.42 8.45
CA THR A 78 -8.44 -9.25 8.04
C THR A 78 -8.66 -9.19 6.54
N VAL A 79 -8.59 -7.99 5.93
CA VAL A 79 -8.72 -7.83 4.47
C VAL A 79 -7.62 -8.60 3.73
N PHE A 80 -6.37 -8.52 4.19
CA PHE A 80 -5.25 -9.27 3.61
C PHE A 80 -5.50 -10.78 3.62
N GLU A 81 -5.93 -11.33 4.76
CA GLU A 81 -6.22 -12.77 4.89
C GLU A 81 -7.41 -13.21 4.02
N VAL A 82 -8.44 -12.37 3.89
CA VAL A 82 -9.55 -12.60 2.96
C VAL A 82 -9.04 -12.67 1.53
N LEU A 83 -8.19 -11.74 1.09
CA LEU A 83 -7.67 -11.68 -0.27
C LEU A 83 -6.76 -12.88 -0.58
N LYS A 84 -5.88 -13.23 0.35
CA LYS A 84 -5.00 -14.41 0.27
C LYS A 84 -5.81 -15.70 0.18
N ARG A 85 -6.85 -15.83 1.00
CA ARG A 85 -7.77 -16.97 0.98
C ARG A 85 -8.57 -17.04 -0.32
N SER A 86 -8.97 -15.90 -0.86
CA SER A 86 -9.73 -15.78 -2.11
C SER A 86 -8.86 -15.97 -3.36
N GLY A 87 -7.54 -16.16 -3.20
CA GLY A 87 -6.60 -16.35 -4.31
C GLY A 87 -6.32 -15.08 -5.13
N VAL A 88 -6.63 -13.91 -4.58
CA VAL A 88 -6.36 -12.61 -5.22
C VAL A 88 -4.87 -12.28 -5.16
N ILE A 89 -4.26 -12.51 -4.00
CA ILE A 89 -2.84 -12.24 -3.77
C ILE A 89 -2.11 -13.56 -3.49
N ASP A 90 -0.86 -13.62 -3.91
CA ASP A 90 -0.01 -14.79 -3.69
C ASP A 90 0.31 -14.98 -2.19
N ARG A 91 0.58 -16.22 -1.80
CA ARG A 91 0.89 -16.60 -0.41
C ARG A 91 2.30 -16.26 0.02
N SER A 92 3.13 -15.76 -0.89
CA SER A 92 4.55 -15.41 -0.66
C SER A 92 4.74 -14.15 0.17
N PHE A 93 3.79 -13.20 0.16
CA PHE A 93 3.90 -12.00 0.97
C PHE A 93 3.60 -12.29 2.46
N ASP A 94 4.56 -12.01 3.33
CA ASP A 94 4.42 -12.14 4.78
C ASP A 94 4.01 -10.79 5.38
N TYR A 95 2.70 -10.61 5.56
CA TYR A 95 2.13 -9.40 6.13
C TYR A 95 2.57 -9.15 7.57
N ASP A 96 2.73 -10.21 8.37
CA ASP A 96 3.12 -10.09 9.77
C ASP A 96 4.59 -9.64 9.91
N LEU A 97 5.47 -10.19 9.06
CA LEU A 97 6.85 -9.73 8.99
C LEU A 97 6.92 -8.28 8.52
N PHE A 98 6.14 -7.91 7.50
CA PHE A 98 6.08 -6.54 7.02
C PHE A 98 5.60 -5.59 8.13
N ASN A 99 4.50 -5.89 8.80
CA ASN A 99 3.97 -5.06 9.87
C ASN A 99 4.98 -4.86 11.01
N LYS A 100 5.68 -5.91 11.46
CA LYS A 100 6.74 -5.79 12.48
C LYS A 100 7.90 -4.90 12.03
N LEU A 101 8.28 -4.96 10.75
CA LEU A 101 9.30 -4.08 10.20
C LEU A 101 8.84 -2.61 10.22
N ILE A 102 7.55 -2.37 9.96
CA ILE A 102 6.96 -1.02 10.01
C ILE A 102 6.90 -0.50 11.45
N GLU A 103 6.43 -1.31 12.40
CA GLU A 103 6.47 -0.97 13.84
C GLU A 103 7.88 -0.54 14.26
N LYS A 104 8.89 -1.34 13.88
CA LYS A 104 10.30 -0.98 14.12
C LYS A 104 10.72 0.31 13.44
N SER A 105 10.28 0.54 12.21
CA SER A 105 10.59 1.76 11.43
C SER A 105 9.95 3.02 12.02
N LEU A 106 8.83 2.88 12.74
CA LEU A 106 8.17 3.97 13.45
C LEU A 106 8.87 4.33 14.77
N GLU A 107 9.47 3.33 15.43
CA GLU A 107 10.19 3.53 16.70
C GLU A 107 11.62 4.03 16.51
N GLN A 108 12.29 3.62 15.42
CA GLN A 108 13.69 3.93 15.18
C GLN A 108 14.05 4.02 13.68
N GLU A 109 15.09 4.81 13.40
CA GLU A 109 15.70 4.87 12.07
C GLU A 109 16.45 3.57 11.72
N LEU A 110 16.42 3.21 10.44
CA LEU A 110 17.03 2.00 9.89
C LEU A 110 18.03 2.31 8.76
N PRO A 111 19.11 3.07 9.03
CA PRO A 111 19.98 3.62 7.98
C PRO A 111 20.67 2.55 7.11
N ASP A 112 20.95 1.38 7.68
CA ASP A 112 21.69 0.29 7.02
C ASP A 112 20.80 -0.91 6.66
N TYR A 113 19.47 -0.78 6.77
CA TYR A 113 18.56 -1.88 6.44
C TYR A 113 18.48 -2.09 4.93
N ASP A 114 18.77 -3.31 4.49
CA ASP A 114 18.61 -3.71 3.10
C ASP A 114 17.13 -3.97 2.80
N TYR A 115 16.50 -2.99 2.13
CA TYR A 115 15.08 -3.02 1.82
C TYR A 115 14.72 -3.71 0.49
N ARG A 116 15.71 -4.24 -0.25
CA ARG A 116 15.47 -4.74 -1.62
C ARG A 116 14.48 -5.90 -1.65
N ASP A 117 14.69 -6.89 -0.81
CA ASP A 117 13.81 -8.07 -0.76
C ASP A 117 12.37 -7.70 -0.35
N ILE A 118 12.21 -6.79 0.62
CA ILE A 118 10.86 -6.36 1.04
C ILE A 118 10.20 -5.50 -0.04
N LEU A 119 10.96 -4.68 -0.77
CA LEU A 119 10.45 -3.89 -1.89
C LEU A 119 9.98 -4.79 -3.03
N ASP A 120 10.74 -5.83 -3.39
CA ASP A 120 10.37 -6.78 -4.44
C ASP A 120 9.09 -7.56 -4.08
N ASN A 121 8.99 -8.00 -2.81
CA ASN A 121 7.78 -8.64 -2.29
C ASN A 121 6.58 -7.68 -2.29
N PHE A 122 6.81 -6.42 -1.90
CA PHE A 122 5.78 -5.38 -1.91
C PHE A 122 5.28 -5.09 -3.34
N GLU A 123 6.17 -4.95 -4.32
CA GLU A 123 5.77 -4.71 -5.72
C GLU A 123 5.01 -5.90 -6.30
N SER A 124 5.37 -7.11 -5.91
CA SER A 124 4.64 -8.34 -6.26
C SER A 124 3.22 -8.33 -5.69
N LEU A 125 3.06 -7.93 -4.42
CA LEU A 125 1.74 -7.73 -3.80
C LEU A 125 0.91 -6.67 -4.55
N MET A 126 1.49 -5.50 -4.82
CA MET A 126 0.79 -4.41 -5.53
C MET A 126 0.38 -4.79 -6.95
N THR A 127 1.19 -5.62 -7.62
CA THR A 127 0.88 -6.17 -8.94
C THR A 127 -0.27 -7.18 -8.85
N GLY A 128 -0.25 -8.08 -7.86
CA GLY A 128 -1.32 -9.05 -7.62
C GLY A 128 -2.66 -8.38 -7.32
N LEU A 129 -2.66 -7.25 -6.60
CA LEU A 129 -3.86 -6.45 -6.36
C LEU A 129 -4.34 -5.72 -7.62
N GLY A 130 -3.48 -5.49 -8.62
CA GLY A 130 -3.78 -4.71 -9.82
C GLY A 130 -3.54 -3.20 -9.66
N VAL A 131 -2.83 -2.77 -8.61
CA VAL A 131 -2.42 -1.37 -8.41
C VAL A 131 -1.24 -1.03 -9.33
N MET A 132 -0.31 -1.97 -9.47
CA MET A 132 0.86 -1.89 -10.35
C MET A 132 0.76 -2.84 -11.55
N PRO A 133 1.42 -2.52 -12.68
CA PRO A 133 2.15 -1.28 -12.96
C PRO A 133 1.20 -0.08 -13.19
N PHE A 134 1.72 1.13 -13.07
CA PHE A 134 1.00 2.36 -13.43
C PHE A 134 1.96 3.42 -13.98
N ASP A 135 1.40 4.39 -14.71
CA ASP A 135 2.15 5.54 -15.22
C ASP A 135 2.31 6.62 -14.14
N GLU A 136 3.54 6.82 -13.65
CA GLU A 136 3.86 7.83 -12.65
C GLU A 136 3.64 9.27 -13.15
N SER A 137 3.67 9.50 -14.47
CA SER A 137 3.46 10.83 -15.06
C SER A 137 2.00 11.26 -15.06
N GLY A 138 1.07 10.29 -14.98
CA GLY A 138 -0.37 10.54 -14.84
C GLY A 138 -0.81 10.86 -13.41
N LEU A 139 0.10 10.82 -12.43
CA LEU A 139 -0.21 11.18 -11.05
C LEU A 139 0.01 12.68 -10.81
N PRO A 140 -0.79 13.32 -9.92
CA PRO A 140 -0.57 14.70 -9.51
C PRO A 140 0.88 14.96 -9.10
N PRO A 141 1.48 16.12 -9.44
CA PRO A 141 2.84 16.43 -9.02
C PRO A 141 2.90 16.51 -7.50
N GLU A 142 3.90 15.87 -6.90
CA GLU A 142 4.21 16.06 -5.48
C GLU A 142 5.08 17.31 -5.34
N ASP A 143 4.83 18.11 -4.29
CA ASP A 143 5.71 19.22 -3.95
C ASP A 143 7.08 18.67 -3.50
N PRO A 144 8.20 19.05 -4.14
CA PRO A 144 9.53 18.60 -3.74
C PRO A 144 9.91 18.96 -2.29
N SER A 145 9.25 19.96 -1.71
CA SER A 145 9.46 20.42 -0.32
C SER A 145 8.67 19.61 0.71
N THR A 146 7.69 18.81 0.28
CA THR A 146 7.14 17.75 1.12
C THR A 146 8.19 16.64 1.27
N PHE A 147 8.93 16.71 2.40
CA PHE A 147 9.82 15.71 3.04
C PHE A 147 11.30 15.66 2.64
#